data_AF-A0A9E3Z8T7-F1
#
_entry.id   AF-A0A9E3Z8T7-F1
#
_cell.length_a   1.000
_cell.length_b   1.000
_cell.length_c   1.000
_cell.angle_alpha   90.00
_cell.angle_beta   90.00
_cell.angle_gamma   90.00
#
_symmetry.space_group_name_H-M   'P 1'
#
loop_
_entity.id
_entity.type
_entity.pdbx_description
1 polymer ?
#
loop_
_entity_poly.entity_id
_entity_poly.type
_entity_poly.pdbx_seq_one_letter_code
_entity_poly.pdbx_strand_id
1 'polypeptide(L)' 'MEFLKELRLHRATRLLETTDLPVKAVARNVGYDSRSYFSRAFRARYGVDPTAYRAGIRA' A
#
# COMPACT_ATOMS: atom_id res chain seq x y z
N MET A 1 -8.33 -16.83 -3.94
CA MET A 1 -7.90 -15.53 -4.50
C MET A 1 -7.28 -14.61 -3.44
N GLU A 2 -6.56 -15.15 -2.45
CA GLU A 2 -5.95 -14.38 -1.36
C GLU A 2 -4.49 -14.04 -1.68
N PHE A 3 -3.78 -15.01 -2.28
CA PHE A 3 -2.41 -14.86 -2.77
C PHE A 3 -2.17 -13.62 -3.66
N LEU A 4 -3.09 -13.32 -4.58
CA LEU A 4 -2.96 -12.15 -5.44
C LEU A 4 -3.05 -10.83 -4.66
N LYS A 5 -3.88 -10.77 -3.62
CA LYS A 5 -4.00 -9.59 -2.75
C LYS A 5 -2.72 -9.39 -1.97
N GLU A 6 -2.16 -10.45 -1.40
CA GLU A 6 -0.90 -10.40 -0.68
C GLU A 6 0.26 -9.93 -1.57
N LEU A 7 0.36 -10.46 -2.79
CA LEU A 7 1.41 -10.06 -3.74
C LEU A 7 1.30 -8.57 -4.10
N ARG A 8 0.08 -8.07 -4.33
CA ARG A 8 -0.17 -6.65 -4.60
C ARG A 8 0.21 -5.78 -3.42
N LEU A 9 -0.15 -6.18 -2.20
CA LEU A 9 0.16 -5.45 -0.97
C LEU A 9 1.67 -5.44 -0.68
N HIS A 10 2.37 -6.55 -0.91
CA HIS A 10 3.82 -6.63 -0.81
C HIS A 10 4.53 -5.75 -1.85
N ARG A 11 4.01 -5.67 -3.09
CA ARG A 11 4.52 -4.69 -4.06
C ARG A 11 4.26 -3.25 -3.61
N ALA A 12 3.16 -3.00 -2.92
CA ALA A 12 2.81 -1.68 -2.43
C ALA A 12 3.80 -1.20 -1.35
N THR A 13 4.25 -2.08 -0.43
CA THR A 13 5.26 -1.71 0.58
C THR A 13 6.54 -1.23 -0.08
N ARG A 14 7.05 -1.98 -1.07
CA ARG A 14 8.23 -1.59 -1.86
C ARG A 14 8.09 -0.21 -2.50
N LEU A 15 6.92 0.09 -3.08
CA LEU A 15 6.68 1.41 -3.65
C LEU A 15 6.59 2.52 -2.59
N LEU A 16 6.04 2.23 -1.41
CA LEU A 16 5.98 3.18 -0.30
C LEU A 16 7.36 3.48 0.28
N GLU A 17 8.25 2.50 0.29
CA GLU A 17 9.64 2.56 0.77
C GLU A 17 10.57 3.28 -0.20
N THR A 18 10.48 2.96 -1.49
CA THR A 18 11.48 3.36 -2.49
C THR A 18 11.09 4.59 -3.30
N THR A 19 9.87 5.11 -3.14
CA THR A 19 9.37 6.23 -3.95
C THR A 19 8.58 7.25 -3.14
N ASP A 20 8.45 8.45 -3.69
CA ASP A 20 7.58 9.52 -3.19
C ASP A 20 6.15 9.50 -3.77
N LEU A 21 5.79 8.46 -4.53
CA LEU A 21 4.50 8.39 -5.22
C LEU A 21 3.34 8.63 -4.24
N PRO A 22 2.32 9.46 -4.56
CA PRO A 22 1.15 9.59 -3.70
C PRO A 22 0.49 8.22 -3.46
N VAL A 23 -0.09 8.00 -2.27
CA VAL A 23 -0.74 6.71 -1.93
C VAL A 23 -1.79 6.28 -2.96
N LYS A 24 -2.50 7.24 -3.58
CA LYS A 24 -3.43 6.98 -4.69
C LYS A 24 -2.73 6.38 -5.92
N ALA A 25 -1.53 6.87 -6.25
CA ALA A 25 -0.75 6.33 -7.35
C ALA A 25 -0.21 4.93 -7.04
N VAL A 26 0.24 4.69 -5.80
CA VAL A 26 0.65 3.34 -5.34
C VAL A 26 -0.50 2.35 -5.47
N ALA A 27 -1.71 2.72 -5.02
CA ALA A 27 -2.91 1.89 -5.14
C ALA A 27 -3.18 1.48 -6.60
N ARG A 28 -3.12 2.43 -7.55
CA ARG A 28 -3.31 2.11 -8.98
C ARG A 28 -2.20 1.21 -9.54
N ASN A 29 -0.94 1.45 -9.15
CA ASN A 29 0.20 0.64 -9.61
C ASN A 29 0.12 -0.82 -9.16
N VAL A 30 -0.56 -1.10 -8.05
CA VAL A 30 -0.76 -2.46 -7.53
C VAL A 30 -2.16 -3.01 -7.82
N GLY A 31 -2.90 -2.38 -8.73
CA GLY A 31 -4.17 -2.91 -9.25
C GLY A 31 -5.39 -2.67 -8.36
N TYR A 32 -5.41 -1.56 -7.61
CA TYR A 32 -6.57 -1.08 -6.87
C TYR A 32 -7.13 0.19 -7.52
N ASP A 33 -8.42 0.18 -7.85
CA ASP A 33 -9.10 1.33 -8.45
C ASP A 33 -9.39 2.45 -7.45
N SER A 34 -9.58 2.07 -6.18
CA SER A 34 -9.91 2.99 -5.09
C SER A 34 -8.80 3.03 -4.05
N ARG A 35 -8.33 4.26 -3.77
CA ARG A 35 -7.40 4.54 -2.66
C ARG A 35 -7.96 4.02 -1.34
N SER A 36 -9.24 4.25 -1.08
CA SER A 36 -9.88 3.86 0.18
C SER A 36 -9.95 2.33 0.34
N TYR A 37 -10.24 1.61 -0.75
CA TYR A 37 -10.23 0.14 -0.73
C TYR A 37 -8.81 -0.40 -0.50
N PHE A 38 -7.82 0.17 -1.18
CA PHE A 38 -6.41 -0.13 -0.95
C PHE A 38 -5.99 0.11 0.50
N SER A 39 -6.27 1.30 1.06
CA SER A 39 -5.90 1.63 2.44
C SER A 39 -6.51 0.66 3.46
N ARG A 40 -7.78 0.26 3.28
CA ARG A 40 -8.42 -0.74 4.15
C ARG A 40 -7.74 -2.11 4.05
N ALA A 41 -7.44 -2.57 2.83
CA ALA A 41 -6.76 -3.85 2.61
C ALA A 41 -5.34 -3.84 3.17
N PHE A 42 -4.61 -2.74 2.98
CA PHE A 42 -3.26 -2.54 3.48
C PHE A 42 -3.25 -2.55 5.01
N ARG A 43 -4.14 -1.77 5.65
CA ARG A 43 -4.28 -1.74 7.10
C ARG A 43 -4.68 -3.10 7.67
N ALA A 44 -5.59 -3.83 7.01
CA ALA A 44 -5.95 -5.17 7.44
C ALA A 44 -4.75 -6.13 7.46
N ARG A 45 -3.78 -5.95 6.54
CA ARG A 45 -2.59 -6.80 6.43
C ARG A 45 -1.40 -6.36 7.29
N TYR A 46 -1.20 -5.05 7.46
CA TYR A 46 0.00 -4.47 8.09
C TYR A 46 -0.30 -3.70 9.39
N GLY A 47 -1.56 -3.61 9.80
CA GLY A 47 -1.98 -2.96 11.06
C GLY A 47 -2.02 -1.42 11.00
N VAL A 48 -1.38 -0.80 10.02
CA VAL A 48 -1.27 0.66 9.87
C VAL A 48 -1.70 1.14 8.49
N ASP A 49 -2.08 2.41 8.37
CA ASP A 49 -2.41 3.02 7.08
C ASP A 49 -1.15 3.24 6.21
N PRO A 50 -1.25 3.19 4.87
CA PRO A 50 -0.11 3.35 3.96
C PRO A 50 0.71 4.63 4.17
N THR A 51 0.04 5.74 4.52
CA THR A 51 0.70 7.02 4.81
C THR A 51 1.51 6.95 6.10
N ALA A 52 0.95 6.34 7.15
CA ALA A 52 1.64 6.15 8.42
C ALA A 52 2.81 5.16 8.27
N TYR A 53 2.62 4.10 7.49
CA TYR A 53 3.67 3.15 7.13
C TYR A 53 4.87 3.85 6.49
N ARG A 54 4.63 4.71 5.48
CA ARG A 54 5.71 5.51 4.85
C ARG A 54 6.38 6.44 5.85
N ALA A 55 5.62 7.14 6.68
CA ALA A 55 6.17 8.07 7.65
C ALA A 55 7.10 7.37 8.65
N GLY A 56 6.75 6.16 9.09
CA GLY A 56 7.57 5.37 10.01
C GLY A 56 8.92 4.89 9.44
N ILE A 57 9.06 4.85 8.11
CA ILE A 57 10.32 4.43 7.44
C ILE A 57 11.26 5.61 7.21
N ARG A 58 10.71 6.83 7.16
CA ARG A 58 11.46 8.06 6.89
C ARG A 58 11.88 8.81 8.17
N ALA A 59 11.69 8.19 9.32
CA ALA A 59 12.12 8.71 10.61
C ALA A 59 13.64 8.63 10.78
#